data_AF-A0A0F9AXE3-F1
#
_entry.id   AF-A0A0F9AXE3-F1
#
_cell.length_a   1.000
_cell.length_b   1.000
_cell.length_c   1.000
_cell.angle_alpha   90.00
_cell.angle_beta   90.00
_cell.angle_gamma   90.00
#
_symmetry.space_group_name_H-M   'P 1'
#
loop_
_entity.id
_entity.type
_entity.pdbx_description
1 polymer ?
#
loop_
_entity_poly.entity_id
_entity_poly.type
_entity_poly.pdbx_seq_one_letter_code
_entity_poly.pdbx_strand_id
1 'polypeptide(L)'
;VLNQAQDMFGRIINMYQGVPLIDIGIKADQSTEIITNGESLSGGADETSIYAVKYGPEEYFWGIQQAPLEVRDLGEIDTKPVLRDRVEWVVGLAHSNPRALARAYGFVADSGAS
;
A
#
# COMPACT_ATOMS: atom_id res chain seq x y z
N VAL A 1 2.53 16.42 -17.67
CA VAL A 1 3.44 15.59 -18.50
C VAL A 1 3.97 14.49 -17.61
N LEU A 2 3.97 13.25 -18.09
CA LEU A 2 4.59 12.11 -17.40
C LEU A 2 6.10 12.27 -17.51
N ASN A 3 6.79 12.31 -16.38
CA ASN A 3 8.25 12.43 -16.34
C ASN A 3 8.83 11.22 -15.60
N GLN A 4 10.05 10.82 -15.93
CA GLN A 4 10.75 9.73 -15.25
C GLN A 4 11.85 10.33 -14.38
N ALA A 5 11.91 9.94 -13.12
CA ALA A 5 13.00 10.28 -12.20
C ALA A 5 13.70 9.01 -11.73
N GLN A 6 14.97 9.13 -11.35
CA GLN A 6 15.75 8.01 -10.83
C GLN A 6 15.88 8.16 -9.30
N ASP A 7 15.48 7.12 -8.57
CA ASP A 7 15.69 7.01 -7.13
C ASP A 7 17.19 6.82 -6.80
N MET A 8 17.58 7.04 -5.55
CA MET A 8 18.92 6.82 -4.98
C MET A 8 19.46 5.40 -5.23
N PHE A 9 18.58 4.43 -5.49
CA PHE A 9 18.93 3.04 -5.81
C PHE A 9 18.94 2.74 -7.32
N GLY A 10 18.84 3.77 -8.16
CA GLY A 10 18.90 3.64 -9.61
C GLY A 10 17.59 3.18 -10.27
N ARG A 11 16.51 3.03 -9.49
CA ARG A 11 15.18 2.62 -9.98
C ARG A 11 14.49 3.78 -10.70
N ILE A 12 13.84 3.49 -11.81
CA ILE A 12 13.04 4.48 -12.54
C ILE A 12 11.67 4.57 -11.87
N ILE A 13 11.31 5.78 -11.44
CA ILE A 13 10.00 6.11 -10.88
C ILE A 13 9.29 7.03 -11.85
N ASN A 14 8.11 6.60 -12.29
CA ASN A 14 7.21 7.44 -13.09
C ASN A 14 6.60 8.52 -12.17
N MET A 15 6.62 9.76 -12.62
CA MET A 15 6.08 10.90 -11.89
C MET A 15 5.03 11.63 -12.72
N TYR A 16 3.97 12.07 -12.06
CA TYR A 16 2.94 12.93 -12.64
C TYR A 16 2.83 14.20 -11.80
N GLN A 17 3.08 15.36 -12.42
CA GLN A 17 3.03 16.68 -11.74
C GLN A 17 3.87 16.74 -10.45
N GLY A 18 5.04 16.08 -10.45
CA GLY A 18 5.92 16.02 -9.28
C GLY A 18 5.52 15.00 -8.21
N VAL A 19 4.45 14.23 -8.42
CA VAL A 19 4.01 13.15 -7.53
C VAL A 19 4.45 11.80 -8.11
N PRO A 20 5.13 10.94 -7.34
CA PRO A 20 5.52 9.62 -7.79
C PRO A 20 4.29 8.71 -7.93
N LEU A 21 4.25 7.96 -9.04
CA LEU A 21 3.31 6.88 -9.28
C LEU A 21 3.95 5.58 -8.82
N ILE A 22 3.30 4.87 -7.92
CA ILE A 22 3.81 3.66 -7.28
C ILE A 22 2.81 2.54 -7.52
N ASP A 23 3.32 1.43 -8.03
CA ASP A 23 2.61 0.16 -7.99
C ASP A 23 2.78 -0.45 -6.59
N ILE A 24 1.67 -0.73 -5.93
CA ILE A 24 1.64 -1.29 -4.59
C ILE A 24 1.96 -2.80 -4.60
N GLY A 25 1.84 -3.44 -5.76
CA GLY A 25 2.16 -4.84 -5.97
C GLY A 25 1.05 -5.81 -5.55
N ILE A 26 1.48 -7.01 -5.16
CA ILE A 26 0.64 -8.17 -4.91
C ILE A 26 0.59 -8.54 -3.42
N LYS A 27 -0.44 -9.28 -3.03
CA LYS A 27 -0.63 -9.79 -1.68
C LYS A 27 0.43 -10.84 -1.34
N ALA A 28 0.42 -11.30 -0.09
CA ALA A 28 1.33 -12.33 0.40
C ALA A 28 1.26 -13.66 -0.38
N ASP A 29 0.19 -13.89 -1.14
CA ASP A 29 0.02 -15.06 -2.02
C ASP A 29 0.86 -15.01 -3.30
N GLN A 30 1.56 -13.90 -3.56
CA GLN A 30 2.39 -13.69 -4.74
C GLN A 30 1.63 -13.79 -6.08
N SER A 31 0.31 -13.63 -6.07
CA SER A 31 -0.50 -13.71 -7.29
C SER A 31 -1.61 -12.69 -7.38
N THR A 32 -2.18 -12.24 -6.25
CA THR A 32 -3.33 -11.34 -6.26
C THR A 32 -2.85 -9.91 -6.11
N GLU A 33 -3.16 -9.03 -7.07
CA GLU A 33 -2.89 -7.60 -6.95
C GLU A 33 -3.63 -6.99 -5.75
N ILE A 34 -2.99 -6.02 -5.08
CA ILE A 34 -3.61 -5.31 -3.97
C ILE A 34 -4.69 -4.36 -4.47
N ILE A 35 -4.45 -3.68 -5.59
CA ILE A 35 -5.43 -2.90 -6.34
C ILE A 35 -5.73 -3.71 -7.59
N THR A 36 -6.97 -4.19 -7.74
CA THR A 36 -7.34 -5.10 -8.83
C THR A 36 -7.91 -4.34 -10.03
N ASN A 37 -7.93 -5.00 -11.19
CA ASN A 37 -8.69 -4.61 -12.38
C ASN A 37 -10.06 -5.29 -12.46
N GLY A 38 -10.67 -5.61 -11.33
CA GLY A 38 -11.94 -6.34 -11.26
C GLY A 38 -13.02 -5.57 -10.51
N GLU A 39 -12.89 -4.25 -10.40
CA GLU A 39 -13.86 -3.41 -9.71
C GLU A 39 -15.09 -3.16 -10.60
N SER A 40 -16.24 -2.94 -9.96
CA SER A 40 -17.50 -2.58 -10.64
C SER A 40 -18.14 -1.41 -9.93
N LEU A 41 -17.57 -0.21 -10.11
CA LEU A 41 -17.93 1.00 -9.36
C LEU A 41 -18.60 2.07 -10.22
N SER A 42 -18.32 2.09 -11.53
CA SER A 42 -18.86 3.06 -12.49
C SER A 42 -19.78 2.42 -13.54
N GLY A 43 -20.27 1.20 -13.29
CA GLY A 43 -21.22 0.50 -14.16
C GLY A 43 -20.58 -0.41 -15.22
N GLY A 44 -19.25 -0.46 -15.30
CA GLY A 44 -18.50 -1.46 -16.05
C GLY A 44 -18.11 -2.68 -15.21
N ALA A 45 -17.74 -3.75 -15.91
CA ALA A 45 -16.88 -4.79 -15.37
C ALA A 45 -15.44 -4.49 -15.82
N ASP A 46 -14.45 -4.97 -15.06
CA ASP A 46 -13.02 -4.80 -15.33
C ASP A 46 -12.45 -3.37 -15.11
N GLU A 47 -12.98 -2.69 -14.08
CA GLU A 47 -12.49 -1.37 -13.68
C GLU A 47 -11.38 -1.48 -12.62
N THR A 48 -10.58 -0.42 -12.51
CA THR A 48 -9.56 -0.23 -11.47
C THR A 48 -9.63 1.17 -10.86
N SER A 49 -8.88 1.38 -9.79
CA SER A 49 -8.81 2.62 -9.03
C SER A 49 -7.39 3.09 -8.83
N ILE A 50 -7.23 4.41 -8.75
CA ILE A 50 -5.97 5.08 -8.39
C ILE A 50 -6.20 5.83 -7.09
N TYR A 51 -5.24 5.70 -6.16
CA TYR A 51 -5.27 6.35 -4.87
C TYR A 51 -4.20 7.45 -4.81
N ALA A 52 -4.61 8.65 -4.41
CA ALA A 52 -3.72 9.75 -4.13
C ALA A 52 -3.68 10.00 -2.62
N VAL A 53 -2.47 10.03 -2.07
CA VAL A 53 -2.25 10.16 -0.62
C VAL A 53 -1.29 11.31 -0.36
N LYS A 54 -1.68 12.21 0.55
CA LYS A 54 -0.78 13.21 1.11
C LYS A 54 -0.34 12.77 2.50
N TYR A 55 0.93 12.39 2.61
CA TYR A 55 1.53 12.07 3.90
C TYR A 55 1.91 13.34 4.65
N GLY A 56 1.73 13.32 5.96
CA GLY A 56 2.17 14.40 6.84
C GLY A 56 1.76 14.10 8.28
N PRO A 57 2.72 14.00 9.22
CA PRO A 57 2.41 13.72 10.63
C PRO A 57 1.56 14.84 11.22
N GLU A 58 0.63 14.48 12.09
CA GLU A 58 -0.26 15.38 12.86
C GLU A 58 -1.29 16.17 12.02
N GLU A 59 -1.03 16.44 10.74
CA GLU A 59 -1.89 17.27 9.88
C GLU A 59 -2.68 16.46 8.83
N TYR A 60 -2.08 15.44 8.20
CA TYR A 60 -2.67 14.74 7.06
C TYR A 60 -2.92 13.26 7.37
N PHE A 61 -2.21 12.38 6.67
CA PHE A 61 -2.25 10.94 6.83
C PHE A 61 -0.88 10.44 7.30
N TRP A 62 -0.85 9.66 8.36
CA TRP A 62 0.37 9.06 8.89
C TRP A 62 0.10 7.74 9.62
N GLY A 63 1.15 6.95 9.81
CA GLY A 63 1.09 5.75 10.64
C GLY A 63 1.30 6.09 12.11
N ILE A 64 0.55 5.42 12.99
CA ILE A 64 0.75 5.48 14.43
C ILE A 64 1.20 4.12 14.94
N GLN A 65 2.07 4.13 15.96
CA GLN A 65 2.45 2.94 16.70
C GLN A 65 2.29 3.23 18.18
N GLN A 66 1.63 2.34 18.91
CA GLN A 66 1.45 2.47 20.36
C GLN A 66 2.74 2.08 21.10
N ALA A 67 3.42 1.05 20.60
CA ALA A 67 4.69 0.56 21.12
C ALA A 67 5.59 0.09 19.95
N PRO A 68 6.92 0.06 20.14
CA PRO A 68 7.84 -0.58 19.20
C PRO A 68 7.47 -2.06 18.98
N LEU A 69 7.91 -2.62 17.85
CA LEU A 69 7.84 -4.05 17.58
C LEU A 69 8.53 -4.84 18.71
N GLU A 70 7.79 -5.67 19.43
CA GLU A 70 8.33 -6.56 20.46
C GLU A 70 8.39 -7.98 19.91
N VAL A 71 9.55 -8.62 20.08
CA VAL A 71 9.73 -10.04 19.79
C VAL A 71 10.06 -10.72 21.11
N ARG A 72 9.24 -11.69 21.51
CA ARG A 72 9.41 -12.46 22.73
C ARG A 72 9.45 -13.95 22.43
N ASP A 73 10.55 -14.58 22.80
CA ASP A 73 10.67 -16.03 22.76
C ASP A 73 9.75 -16.66 23.82
N LEU A 74 8.95 -17.64 23.41
CA LEU A 74 8.07 -18.40 24.29
C LEU A 74 8.62 -19.80 24.60
N GLY A 75 9.79 -20.15 24.05
CA GLY A 75 10.45 -21.44 24.22
C GLY A 75 9.84 -22.56 23.38
N GLU A 76 10.17 -23.79 23.75
CA GLU A 76 9.70 -25.00 23.10
C GLU A 76 8.25 -25.31 23.49
N ILE A 77 7.42 -25.66 22.50
CA ILE A 77 6.04 -26.06 22.75
C ILE A 77 5.94 -27.56 23.06
N ASP A 78 5.18 -27.90 24.10
CA ASP A 78 5.00 -29.29 24.56
C ASP A 78 4.34 -30.20 23.50
N THR A 79 3.62 -29.62 22.54
CA THR A 79 2.90 -30.38 21.50
C THR A 79 3.77 -30.82 20.34
N LYS A 80 4.87 -30.11 20.04
CA LYS A 80 5.79 -30.40 18.93
C LYS A 80 7.17 -29.81 19.23
N PRO A 81 8.28 -30.47 18.85
CA PRO A 81 9.63 -29.98 19.12
C PRO A 81 9.99 -28.80 18.21
N VAL A 82 9.38 -27.64 18.46
CA VAL A 82 9.61 -26.38 17.74
C VAL A 82 9.66 -25.24 18.76
N LEU A 83 10.54 -24.27 18.50
CA LEU A 83 10.60 -23.02 19.24
C LEU A 83 9.53 -22.06 18.71
N ARG A 84 8.93 -21.26 19.59
CA ARG A 84 7.89 -20.31 19.21
C ARG A 84 8.21 -18.91 19.68
N ASP A 85 8.46 -18.01 18.73
CA ASP A 85 8.51 -16.59 19.00
C ASP A 85 7.12 -15.95 18.85
N ARG A 86 6.81 -15.01 19.74
CA ARG A 86 5.69 -14.09 19.58
C ARG A 86 6.22 -12.76 19.07
N VAL A 87 5.70 -12.34 17.92
CA VAL A 87 5.94 -11.01 17.35
C VAL A 87 4.68 -10.19 17.57
N GLU A 88 4.80 -9.08 18.31
CA GLU A 88 3.71 -8.16 18.59
C GLU A 88 4.04 -6.77 18.09
N TRP A 89 3.13 -6.17 17.30
CA TRP A 89 3.24 -4.80 16.84
C TRP A 89 1.86 -4.14 16.83
N VAL A 90 1.66 -3.19 17.74
CA VAL A 90 0.41 -2.43 17.83
C VAL A 90 0.55 -1.16 16.99
N VAL A 91 0.05 -1.25 15.76
CA VAL A 91 0.05 -0.16 14.77
C VAL A 91 -1.34 0.21 14.30
N GLY A 92 -1.47 1.44 13.81
CA GLY A 92 -2.67 1.95 13.19
C GLY A 92 -2.38 3.04 12.18
N LEU A 93 -3.45 3.59 11.62
CA LEU A 93 -3.40 4.69 10.67
C LEU A 93 -4.18 5.87 11.26
N ALA A 94 -3.62 7.07 11.15
CA ALA A 94 -4.28 8.30 11.53
C ALA A 94 -4.61 9.12 10.28
N HIS A 95 -5.86 9.54 10.18
CA HIS A 95 -6.39 10.36 9.09
C HIS A 95 -7.10 11.56 9.68
N SER A 96 -6.40 12.70 9.72
CA SER A 96 -6.89 13.93 10.37
C SER A 96 -7.57 14.88 9.39
N ASN A 97 -7.05 14.96 8.15
CA ASN A 97 -7.58 15.86 7.12
C ASN A 97 -8.30 15.08 6.01
N PRO A 98 -9.60 15.34 5.74
CA PRO A 98 -10.38 14.62 4.73
C PRO A 98 -9.86 14.78 3.30
N ARG A 99 -9.00 15.79 3.05
CA ARG A 99 -8.36 16.02 1.74
C ARG A 99 -7.01 15.31 1.61
N ALA A 100 -6.59 14.54 2.62
CA ALA A 100 -5.34 13.79 2.57
C ALA A 100 -5.42 12.53 1.70
N LEU A 101 -6.64 12.02 1.46
CA LEU A 101 -6.89 10.81 0.70
C LEU A 101 -7.93 11.09 -0.38
N ALA A 102 -7.61 10.72 -1.61
CA ALA A 102 -8.54 10.75 -2.73
C ALA A 102 -8.45 9.44 -3.51
N ARG A 103 -9.60 8.97 -3.99
CA ARG A 103 -9.72 7.81 -4.87
C ARG A 103 -10.36 8.26 -6.17
N ALA A 104 -9.69 8.01 -7.27
CA ALA A 104 -10.28 8.05 -8.60
C ALA A 104 -10.58 6.61 -9.02
N TYR A 105 -11.76 6.34 -9.56
CA TYR A 105 -12.26 5.00 -9.90
C TYR A 105 -12.93 5.00 -11.27
N GLY A 106 -13.18 3.81 -11.81
CA GLY A 106 -13.82 3.64 -13.13
C GLY A 106 -12.84 3.65 -14.30
N PHE A 107 -11.56 3.36 -14.04
CA PHE A 107 -10.57 3.23 -15.10
C PHE A 107 -10.61 1.82 -15.67
N VAL A 108 -10.72 1.67 -16.98
CA VAL A 108 -10.52 0.38 -17.65
C VAL A 108 -9.06 0.31 -18.08
N ALA A 109 -8.32 -0.69 -17.58
CA ALA A 109 -6.96 -0.91 -18.01
C ALA A 109 -6.96 -1.55 -19.39
N ASP A 110 -6.76 -0.74 -20.42
CA ASP A 110 -6.62 -1.20 -21.79
C ASP A 110 -5.14 -1.20 -22.21
N SER A 111 -4.66 -2.35 -22.68
CA SER A 111 -3.33 -2.49 -23.27
C SER A 111 -3.13 -1.68 -24.56
N GLY A 112 -4.20 -1.19 -25.17
CA GLY A 112 -4.20 -0.35 -26.38
C GLY A 112 -4.24 1.16 -26.12
N ALA A 113 -4.31 1.62 -24.87
CA ALA A 113 -4.36 3.04 -24.55
C ALA A 113 -2.97 3.69 -24.72
N SER A 114 -2.80 4.45 -25.80
CA SER A 114 -1.61 5.26 -26.13
C SER A 114 -1.61 6.63 -25.47
#